data_AF-A0A077PP11-F1
#
_entry.id   AF-A0A077PP11-F1
#
_cell.length_a   1.000
_cell.length_b   1.000
_cell.length_c   1.000
_cell.angle_alpha   90.00
_cell.angle_beta   90.00
_cell.angle_gamma   90.00
#
_symmetry.space_group_name_H-M   'P 1'
#
loop_
_entity.id
_entity.type
_entity.pdbx_description
1 polymer ?
#
loop_
_entity_poly.entity_id
_entity_poly.type
_entity_poly.pdbx_seq_one_letter_code
_entity_poly.pdbx_strand_id
1 'polypeptide(L)'
;MSSSNKLTETLHDVTPTPLIDQQETLLAIPLEKKSYEALQSYLPLNSIDDKQCTLRNIQRLARIIVFFPLLIGILLAFHHNIVSFISQKERNEVNILDWVELVRTEYGNEFYLRNDLPKHMEDARLIGNDKNISFWKYLYYRYNYYHASTRILIEDFFLFGFLLTFTLYLVHRCFLWRLQAPLFIDREKQLFFSWYKGKVYAARYSQVGVSYLAGPAKIVQLMGLAMYTLDGDNALARRAFQMCLSYGSIWGFNTKFRQDEAHTFIVKYLLQGKDAVAATDYKRFPALFLRRDKKPADFDEQLEHILAALDKRDSDNQENKDNCQKSS
;
A
#
# COMPACT_ATOMS: atom_id res chain seq x y z
N MET A 1 -10.25 -4.35 -38.14
CA MET A 1 -10.25 -3.54 -36.90
C MET A 1 -10.39 -4.50 -35.73
N SER A 2 -9.28 -4.95 -35.13
CA SER A 2 -9.29 -6.02 -34.12
C SER A 2 -8.25 -5.73 -33.04
N SER A 3 -8.67 -6.03 -31.80
CA SER A 3 -7.90 -6.20 -30.57
C SER A 3 -6.92 -5.08 -30.18
N SER A 4 -7.45 -4.08 -29.48
CA SER A 4 -6.65 -3.39 -28.47
C SER A 4 -6.46 -4.36 -27.29
N ASN A 5 -5.22 -4.78 -27.10
CA ASN A 5 -4.76 -5.64 -26.00
C ASN A 5 -5.17 -5.05 -24.64
N LYS A 6 -6.11 -5.70 -23.94
CA LYS A 6 -6.29 -5.53 -22.48
C LYS A 6 -5.01 -6.02 -21.79
N LEU A 7 -4.04 -5.14 -21.62
CA LEU A 7 -2.70 -5.49 -21.18
C LEU A 7 -2.59 -5.74 -19.66
N THR A 8 -3.70 -5.79 -18.93
CA THR A 8 -3.74 -6.20 -17.51
C THR A 8 -5.15 -6.70 -17.16
N GLU A 9 -5.35 -8.02 -17.14
CA GLU A 9 -6.50 -8.59 -16.43
C GLU A 9 -6.29 -8.35 -14.93
N THR A 10 -7.26 -7.71 -14.29
CA THR A 10 -7.25 -7.52 -12.84
C THR A 10 -8.06 -8.64 -12.18
N LEU A 11 -7.86 -8.83 -10.88
CA LEU A 11 -8.67 -9.79 -10.11
C LEU A 11 -10.18 -9.47 -10.16
N HIS A 12 -10.53 -8.23 -10.52
CA HIS A 12 -11.90 -7.77 -10.73
C HIS A 12 -12.51 -8.21 -12.07
N ASP A 13 -11.72 -8.76 -12.99
CA ASP A 13 -12.16 -9.19 -14.33
C ASP A 13 -12.39 -10.71 -14.42
N VAL A 14 -11.77 -11.51 -13.55
CA VAL A 14 -11.88 -12.99 -13.60
C VAL A 14 -13.20 -13.48 -13.02
N THR A 15 -13.99 -14.27 -13.74
CA THR A 15 -15.23 -14.87 -13.22
C THR A 15 -14.94 -15.70 -11.96
N PRO A 16 -15.60 -15.42 -10.82
CA PRO A 16 -15.29 -16.10 -9.58
C PRO A 16 -16.01 -17.44 -9.50
N THR A 17 -15.38 -18.45 -8.90
CA THR A 17 -16.04 -19.72 -8.58
C THR A 17 -16.74 -19.58 -7.23
N PRO A 18 -18.03 -19.86 -7.09
CA PRO A 18 -18.72 -19.81 -5.80
C PRO A 18 -18.01 -20.66 -4.74
N LEU A 19 -17.85 -20.11 -3.53
CA LEU A 19 -17.20 -20.80 -2.41
C LEU A 19 -18.01 -22.04 -1.97
N ILE A 20 -19.34 -21.97 -2.13
CA ILE A 20 -20.25 -23.06 -1.81
C ILE A 20 -20.02 -24.29 -2.70
N ASP A 21 -19.63 -24.10 -3.97
CA ASP A 21 -19.33 -25.21 -4.89
C ASP A 21 -18.09 -26.01 -4.45
N GLN A 22 -17.22 -25.40 -3.65
CA GLN A 22 -16.01 -26.02 -3.10
C GLN A 22 -16.22 -26.58 -1.69
N GLN A 23 -17.42 -26.41 -1.11
CA GLN A 23 -17.70 -26.69 0.30
C GLN A 23 -17.34 -28.12 0.71
N GLU A 24 -17.81 -29.13 -0.04
CA GLU A 24 -17.57 -30.53 0.30
C GLU A 24 -16.07 -30.87 0.30
N THR A 25 -15.35 -30.37 -0.70
CA THR A 25 -13.90 -30.57 -0.81
C THR A 25 -13.17 -29.90 0.35
N LEU A 26 -13.55 -28.67 0.71
CA LEU A 26 -12.93 -27.92 1.81
C LEU A 26 -13.25 -28.54 3.18
N LEU A 27 -14.46 -29.05 3.39
CA LEU A 27 -14.83 -29.74 4.64
C LEU A 27 -14.08 -31.05 4.83
N ALA A 28 -13.76 -31.76 3.75
CA ALA A 28 -13.00 -33.01 3.77
C ALA A 28 -11.51 -32.81 4.14
N ILE A 29 -10.95 -31.61 3.94
CA ILE A 29 -9.55 -31.32 4.29
C ILE A 29 -9.41 -31.38 5.83
N PRO A 30 -8.51 -32.20 6.39
CA PRO A 30 -8.26 -32.21 7.82
C PRO A 30 -7.67 -30.85 8.23
N LEU A 31 -8.26 -30.23 9.25
CA LEU A 31 -7.76 -28.98 9.82
C LEU A 31 -7.62 -29.20 11.32
N GLU A 32 -6.40 -29.09 11.81
CA GLU A 32 -6.16 -29.16 13.25
C GLU A 32 -6.73 -27.93 13.95
N LYS A 33 -7.37 -28.17 15.10
CA LYS A 33 -7.89 -27.11 15.97
C LYS A 33 -6.71 -26.24 16.43
N LYS A 34 -6.71 -24.97 16.03
CA LYS A 34 -5.59 -24.06 16.33
C LYS A 34 -5.59 -23.68 17.81
N SER A 35 -4.44 -23.89 18.46
CA SER A 35 -4.15 -23.36 19.80
C SER A 35 -4.06 -21.84 19.81
N TYR A 36 -4.02 -21.21 20.99
CA TYR A 36 -3.86 -19.76 21.10
C TYR A 36 -2.61 -19.23 20.35
N GLU A 37 -1.48 -19.92 20.48
CA GLU A 37 -0.22 -19.56 19.79
C GLU A 37 -0.34 -19.74 18.26
N ALA A 38 -1.02 -20.80 17.81
CA ALA A 38 -1.31 -21.01 16.40
C ALA A 38 -2.24 -19.91 15.84
N LEU A 39 -3.23 -19.45 16.61
CA LEU A 39 -4.09 -18.31 16.23
C LEU A 39 -3.30 -16.99 16.18
N GLN A 40 -2.34 -16.81 17.10
CA GLN A 40 -1.46 -15.63 17.11
C GLN A 40 -0.51 -15.58 15.91
N SER A 41 -0.05 -16.73 15.42
CA SER A 41 0.80 -16.84 14.23
C SER A 41 0.01 -16.89 12.92
N TYR A 42 -1.29 -17.20 12.97
CA TYR A 42 -2.16 -17.25 11.79
C TYR A 42 -2.43 -15.84 11.23
N LEU A 43 -1.68 -15.48 10.19
CA LEU A 43 -1.66 -14.15 9.57
C LEU A 43 -3.02 -13.61 9.09
N PRO A 44 -3.90 -14.42 8.48
CA PRO A 44 -5.19 -13.94 8.02
C PRO A 44 -6.10 -13.49 9.16
N LEU A 45 -5.94 -14.03 10.36
CA LEU A 45 -6.87 -13.83 11.45
C LEU A 45 -6.62 -12.53 12.22
N ASN A 46 -7.71 -11.81 12.46
CA ASN A 46 -7.75 -10.63 13.31
C ASN A 46 -8.48 -10.93 14.64
N SER A 47 -9.63 -11.58 14.58
CA SER A 47 -10.34 -12.08 15.77
C SER A 47 -11.28 -13.24 15.42
N ILE A 48 -11.62 -14.05 16.42
CA ILE A 48 -12.61 -15.12 16.32
C ILE A 48 -13.30 -15.30 17.66
N ASP A 49 -14.63 -15.40 17.60
CA ASP A 49 -15.52 -15.82 18.69
C ASP A 49 -16.64 -16.71 18.11
N ASP A 50 -17.62 -17.10 18.92
CA ASP A 50 -18.69 -18.01 18.50
C ASP A 50 -19.66 -17.42 17.47
N LYS A 51 -19.71 -16.09 17.34
CA LYS A 51 -20.65 -15.36 16.47
C LYS A 51 -19.98 -14.77 15.24
N GLN A 52 -18.77 -14.25 15.40
CA GLN A 52 -18.06 -13.50 14.39
C GLN A 52 -16.57 -13.87 14.29
N CYS A 53 -16.11 -14.03 13.05
CA CYS A 53 -14.71 -14.12 12.70
C CYS A 53 -14.30 -12.90 11.87
N THR A 54 -13.13 -12.33 12.15
CA THR A 54 -12.61 -11.18 11.41
C THR A 54 -11.26 -11.48 10.77
N LEU A 55 -11.13 -11.17 9.48
CA LEU A 55 -9.95 -11.42 8.67
C LEU A 55 -9.24 -10.14 8.24
N ARG A 56 -7.92 -10.17 8.23
CA ARG A 56 -7.04 -9.05 7.92
C ARG A 56 -6.90 -8.82 6.42
N ASN A 57 -6.92 -7.55 6.07
CA ASN A 57 -6.50 -7.07 4.76
C ASN A 57 -4.97 -6.99 4.67
N ILE A 58 -4.46 -7.27 3.48
CA ILE A 58 -3.05 -7.19 3.09
C ILE A 58 -2.41 -5.80 3.27
N GLN A 59 -3.20 -4.72 3.17
CA GLN A 59 -2.75 -3.34 3.34
C GLN A 59 -2.00 -3.11 4.67
N ARG A 60 -2.36 -3.85 5.73
CA ARG A 60 -1.70 -3.76 7.04
C ARG A 60 -0.25 -4.23 6.97
N LEU A 61 0.00 -5.35 6.31
CA LEU A 61 1.35 -5.87 6.16
C LEU A 61 2.19 -5.01 5.22
N ALA A 62 1.60 -4.52 4.13
CA ALA A 62 2.30 -3.62 3.20
C ALA A 62 2.87 -2.39 3.94
N ARG A 63 2.14 -1.83 4.92
CA ARG A 63 2.68 -0.74 5.75
C ARG A 63 3.87 -1.17 6.59
N ILE A 64 3.73 -2.25 7.36
CA ILE A 64 4.72 -2.69 8.34
C ILE A 64 6.00 -3.21 7.67
N ILE A 65 5.87 -3.94 6.57
CA ILE A 65 6.99 -4.68 5.97
C ILE A 65 7.62 -3.93 4.81
N VAL A 66 6.85 -3.12 4.09
CA VAL A 66 7.35 -2.39 2.92
C VAL A 66 7.53 -0.92 3.25
N PHE A 67 6.44 -0.20 3.57
CA PHE A 67 6.50 1.26 3.64
C PHE A 67 7.29 1.78 4.85
N PHE A 68 7.14 1.19 6.05
CA PHE A 68 7.88 1.64 7.24
C PHE A 68 9.40 1.43 7.13
N PRO A 69 9.90 0.23 6.77
CA PRO A 69 11.34 0.03 6.59
C PRO A 69 11.93 0.91 5.50
N LEU A 70 11.20 1.07 4.39
CA LEU A 70 11.63 1.95 3.29
C LEU A 70 11.66 3.42 3.71
N LEU A 71 10.72 3.86 4.54
CA LEU A 71 10.71 5.20 5.11
C LEU A 71 11.92 5.42 6.03
N ILE A 72 12.26 4.44 6.87
CA ILE A 72 13.46 4.53 7.71
C ILE A 72 14.71 4.63 6.83
N GLY A 73 14.81 3.77 5.81
CA GLY A 73 15.93 3.79 4.87
C GLY A 73 16.08 5.12 4.14
N ILE A 74 14.98 5.70 3.62
CA ILE A 74 15.05 6.98 2.92
C ILE A 74 15.41 8.13 3.86
N LEU A 75 14.92 8.11 5.11
CA LEU A 75 15.25 9.14 6.10
C LEU A 75 16.73 9.09 6.48
N LEU A 76 17.31 7.90 6.65
CA LEU A 76 18.74 7.73 6.89
C LEU A 76 19.58 8.21 5.69
N ALA A 77 19.18 7.84 4.47
CA ALA A 77 19.84 8.31 3.26
C ALA A 77 19.75 9.84 3.13
N PHE A 78 18.59 10.42 3.42
CA PHE A 78 18.39 11.87 3.36
C PHE A 78 19.26 12.58 4.40
N HIS A 79 19.27 12.09 5.64
CA HIS A 79 20.14 12.61 6.69
C HIS A 79 21.62 12.55 6.28
N HIS A 80 22.09 11.40 5.78
CA HIS A 80 23.47 11.25 5.32
C HIS A 80 23.84 12.26 4.22
N ASN A 81 22.96 12.48 3.24
CA ASN A 81 23.19 13.45 2.17
C ASN A 81 23.22 14.89 2.68
N ILE A 82 22.36 15.24 3.66
CA ILE A 82 22.41 16.56 4.32
C ILE A 82 23.74 16.74 5.05
N VAL A 83 24.17 15.75 5.84
CA VAL A 83 25.45 15.82 6.58
C VAL A 83 26.63 15.93 5.61
N SER A 84 26.66 15.11 4.56
CA SER A 84 27.70 15.16 3.53
C SER A 84 27.75 16.53 2.85
N PHE A 85 26.59 17.11 2.52
CA PHE A 85 26.50 18.44 1.94
C PHE A 85 27.04 19.52 2.89
N ILE A 86 26.66 19.48 4.17
CA ILE A 86 27.14 20.44 5.18
C ILE A 86 28.68 20.34 5.33
N SER A 87 29.22 19.13 5.46
CA SER A 87 30.67 18.94 5.57
C SER A 87 31.42 19.35 4.29
N GLN A 88 30.83 19.17 3.11
CA GLN A 88 31.39 19.69 1.86
C GLN A 88 31.38 21.22 1.84
N LYS A 89 30.27 21.84 2.27
CA LYS A 89 30.17 23.30 2.40
C LYS A 89 31.25 23.86 3.30
N GLU A 90 31.44 23.30 4.50
CA GLU A 90 32.45 23.77 5.46
C GLU A 90 33.87 23.76 4.86
N ARG A 91 34.28 22.64 4.24
CA ARG A 91 35.60 22.56 3.58
C ARG A 91 35.74 23.54 2.43
N ASN A 92 34.68 23.70 1.66
CA ASN A 92 34.66 24.58 0.50
C ASN A 92 34.70 26.05 0.90
N GLU A 93 34.04 26.43 1.99
CA GLU A 93 34.06 27.81 2.50
C GLU A 93 35.47 28.22 2.92
N VAL A 94 36.23 27.33 3.56
CA VAL A 94 37.64 27.58 3.87
C VAL A 94 38.44 27.87 2.59
N ASN A 95 38.33 26.99 1.58
CA ASN A 95 39.04 27.17 0.31
C ASN A 95 38.66 28.47 -0.42
N ILE A 96 37.37 28.86 -0.38
CA ILE A 96 36.89 30.09 -1.01
C ILE A 96 37.44 31.32 -0.27
N LEU A 97 37.45 31.29 1.07
CA LEU A 97 37.99 32.40 1.86
C LEU A 97 39.51 32.53 1.68
N ASP A 98 40.24 31.42 1.61
CA ASP A 98 41.68 31.42 1.33
C ASP A 98 41.96 32.00 -0.07
N TRP A 99 41.16 31.65 -1.08
CA TRP A 99 41.25 32.24 -2.42
C TRP A 99 41.01 33.75 -2.40
N VAL A 100 39.99 34.21 -1.68
CA VAL A 100 39.68 35.64 -1.51
C VAL A 100 40.83 36.38 -0.81
N GLU A 101 41.49 35.76 0.17
CA GLU A 101 42.64 36.35 0.86
C GLU A 101 43.85 36.50 -0.08
N LEU A 102 44.10 35.53 -0.95
CA LEU A 102 45.15 35.63 -1.97
C LEU A 102 44.89 36.80 -2.91
N VAL A 103 43.67 36.93 -3.43
CA VAL A 103 43.27 38.06 -4.29
C VAL A 103 43.40 39.39 -3.54
N ARG A 104 43.04 39.43 -2.26
CA ARG A 104 43.20 40.62 -1.40
C ARG A 104 44.66 41.01 -1.24
N THR A 105 45.55 40.03 -1.07
CA THR A 105 47.00 40.27 -0.92
C THR A 105 47.59 40.84 -2.20
N GLU A 106 47.13 40.41 -3.37
CA GLU A 106 47.65 40.85 -4.67
C GLU A 106 47.07 42.20 -5.12
N TYR A 107 45.77 42.44 -4.92
CA TYR A 107 45.06 43.62 -5.48
C TYR A 107 44.62 44.66 -4.43
N GLY A 108 44.87 44.41 -3.14
CA GLY A 108 44.54 45.29 -2.02
C GLY A 108 43.17 45.00 -1.38
N ASN A 109 42.92 45.61 -0.23
CA ASN A 109 41.71 45.37 0.58
C ASN A 109 40.39 45.72 -0.11
N GLU A 110 40.42 46.63 -1.09
CA GLU A 110 39.26 47.10 -1.84
C GLU A 110 39.16 46.50 -3.25
N PHE A 111 39.79 45.33 -3.49
CA PHE A 111 39.81 44.68 -4.81
C PHE A 111 38.41 44.47 -5.41
N TYR A 112 37.39 44.29 -4.58
CA TYR A 112 36.02 44.04 -5.02
C TYR A 112 35.32 45.28 -5.63
N LEU A 113 35.86 46.48 -5.41
CA LEU A 113 35.41 47.73 -6.04
C LEU A 113 36.11 48.02 -7.37
N ARG A 114 37.13 47.22 -7.71
CA ARG A 114 37.95 47.43 -8.91
C ARG A 114 37.26 46.88 -10.15
N ASN A 115 37.35 47.64 -11.24
CA ASN A 115 36.81 47.27 -12.55
C ASN A 115 37.84 46.58 -13.45
N ASP A 116 39.11 46.53 -13.05
CA ASP A 116 40.23 45.96 -13.80
C ASP A 116 40.58 44.51 -13.37
N LEU A 117 39.76 43.88 -12.54
CA LEU A 117 40.01 42.52 -12.06
C LEU A 117 39.90 41.49 -13.20
N PRO A 118 40.83 40.52 -13.30
CA PRO A 118 40.73 39.46 -14.29
C PRO A 118 39.42 38.67 -14.17
N LYS A 119 38.84 38.25 -15.32
CA LYS A 119 37.56 37.52 -15.38
C LYS A 119 37.53 36.23 -14.55
N HIS A 120 38.68 35.58 -14.35
CA HIS A 120 38.79 34.35 -13.56
C HIS A 120 38.75 34.59 -12.04
N MET A 121 38.80 35.85 -11.59
CA MET A 121 38.72 36.26 -10.17
C MET A 121 37.34 36.87 -9.81
N GLU A 122 36.38 36.81 -10.73
CA GLU A 122 35.00 37.30 -10.52
C GLU A 122 34.30 36.60 -9.35
N ASP A 123 34.68 35.35 -9.09
CA ASP A 123 34.19 34.54 -8.00
C ASP A 123 34.66 35.08 -6.62
N ALA A 124 35.90 35.54 -6.51
CA ALA A 124 36.42 36.23 -5.32
C ALA A 124 35.73 37.59 -5.13
N ARG A 125 35.44 38.32 -6.22
CA ARG A 125 34.71 39.59 -6.18
C ARG A 125 33.30 39.44 -5.62
N LEU A 126 32.60 38.36 -5.96
CA LEU A 126 31.27 38.05 -5.40
C LEU A 126 31.28 37.92 -3.87
N ILE A 127 32.35 37.32 -3.32
CA ILE A 127 32.51 37.21 -1.87
C ILE A 127 32.90 38.57 -1.28
N GLY A 128 33.83 39.27 -1.93
CA GLY A 128 34.25 40.61 -1.56
C GLY A 128 35.02 40.63 -0.24
N ASN A 129 34.55 41.44 0.70
CA ASN A 129 35.16 41.58 2.03
C ASN A 129 34.42 40.79 3.12
N ASP A 130 33.52 39.89 2.73
CA ASP A 130 32.77 39.09 3.68
C ASP A 130 33.71 38.10 4.38
N LYS A 131 33.70 38.11 5.73
CA LYS A 131 34.47 37.16 6.55
C LYS A 131 33.79 35.80 6.68
N ASN A 132 32.50 35.73 6.37
CA ASN A 132 31.71 34.51 6.39
C ASN A 132 30.81 34.45 5.16
N ILE A 133 30.63 33.24 4.63
CA ILE A 133 29.82 33.03 3.45
C ILE A 133 28.43 32.59 3.93
N SER A 134 27.40 33.37 3.60
CA SER A 134 26.02 32.97 3.89
C SER A 134 25.64 31.75 3.05
N PHE A 135 24.72 30.92 3.54
CA PHE A 135 24.28 29.71 2.83
C PHE A 135 23.84 29.99 1.38
N TRP A 136 23.06 31.05 1.16
CA TRP A 136 22.62 31.43 -0.18
C TRP A 136 23.77 31.91 -1.08
N LYS A 137 24.72 32.67 -0.52
CA LYS A 137 25.93 33.08 -1.24
C LYS A 137 26.79 31.87 -1.61
N TYR A 138 26.91 30.89 -0.72
CA TYR A 138 27.59 29.62 -0.99
C TYR A 138 26.91 28.84 -2.13
N LEU A 139 25.58 28.69 -2.10
CA LEU A 139 24.87 28.01 -3.19
C LEU A 139 25.06 28.73 -4.52
N TYR A 140 24.93 30.05 -4.53
CA TYR A 140 25.17 30.84 -5.74
C TYR A 140 26.61 30.68 -6.24
N TYR A 141 27.59 30.70 -5.35
CA TYR A 141 29.00 30.44 -5.70
C TYR A 141 29.17 29.04 -6.32
N ARG A 142 28.72 27.99 -5.62
CA ARG A 142 28.81 26.58 -6.03
C ARG A 142 28.19 26.33 -7.39
N TYR A 143 27.03 26.91 -7.68
CA TYR A 143 26.28 26.65 -8.90
C TYR A 143 26.58 27.60 -10.06
N ASN A 144 27.45 28.61 -9.88
CA ASN A 144 27.86 29.49 -10.97
C ASN A 144 29.38 29.47 -11.24
N TYR A 145 30.21 29.23 -10.23
CA TYR A 145 31.66 29.41 -10.33
C TYR A 145 32.49 28.11 -10.19
N TYR A 146 31.92 27.02 -9.67
CA TYR A 146 32.64 25.74 -9.69
C TYR A 146 32.79 25.16 -11.10
N HIS A 147 33.86 24.38 -11.26
CA HIS A 147 33.99 23.49 -12.41
C HIS A 147 32.79 22.53 -12.47
N ALA A 148 32.14 22.46 -13.63
CA ALA A 148 30.92 21.68 -13.85
C ALA A 148 29.72 22.11 -12.98
N SER A 149 29.61 23.40 -12.63
CA SER A 149 28.54 23.98 -11.82
C SER A 149 27.11 23.57 -12.23
N THR A 150 26.79 23.60 -13.53
CA THR A 150 25.49 23.16 -14.06
C THR A 150 25.20 21.69 -13.75
N ARG A 151 26.21 20.83 -13.87
CA ARG A 151 26.08 19.40 -13.57
C ARG A 151 25.82 19.18 -12.08
N ILE A 152 26.57 19.86 -11.21
CA ILE A 152 26.41 19.78 -9.75
C ILE A 152 25.00 20.24 -9.34
N LEU A 153 24.51 21.34 -9.93
CA LEU A 153 23.15 21.83 -9.68
C LEU A 153 22.10 20.77 -10.05
N ILE A 154 22.23 20.18 -11.24
CA ILE A 154 21.30 19.15 -11.72
C ILE A 154 21.32 17.92 -10.80
N GLU A 155 22.51 17.43 -10.44
CA GLU A 155 22.68 16.28 -9.55
C GLU A 155 22.09 16.54 -8.15
N ASP A 156 22.42 17.68 -7.53
CA ASP A 156 21.89 18.08 -6.22
C ASP A 156 20.37 18.22 -6.27
N PHE A 157 19.81 18.86 -7.31
CA PHE A 157 18.37 19.04 -7.48
C PHE A 157 17.64 17.70 -7.58
N PHE A 158 18.11 16.78 -8.42
CA PHE A 158 17.48 15.47 -8.56
C PHE A 158 17.61 14.64 -7.29
N LEU A 159 18.78 14.63 -6.64
CA LEU A 159 19.01 13.87 -5.43
C LEU A 159 18.11 14.34 -4.28
N PHE A 160 18.20 15.62 -3.90
CA PHE A 160 17.42 16.16 -2.79
C PHE A 160 15.93 16.24 -3.12
N GLY A 161 15.57 16.57 -4.36
CA GLY A 161 14.19 16.57 -4.84
C GLY A 161 13.55 15.19 -4.79
N PHE A 162 14.29 14.15 -5.21
CA PHE A 162 13.85 12.75 -5.12
C PHE A 162 13.68 12.32 -3.65
N LEU A 163 14.70 12.55 -2.81
CA LEU A 163 14.66 12.17 -1.40
C LEU A 163 13.48 12.83 -0.67
N LEU A 164 13.25 14.13 -0.90
CA LEU A 164 12.13 14.87 -0.31
C LEU A 164 10.78 14.33 -0.78
N THR A 165 10.59 14.25 -2.10
CA THR A 165 9.31 13.81 -2.70
C THR A 165 8.98 12.38 -2.29
N PHE A 166 9.97 11.49 -2.31
CA PHE A 166 9.80 10.10 -1.93
C PHE A 166 9.53 9.94 -0.43
N THR A 167 10.19 10.73 0.42
CA THR A 167 9.89 10.77 1.86
C THR A 167 8.44 11.20 2.12
N LEU A 168 7.98 12.29 1.49
CA LEU A 168 6.60 12.76 1.63
C LEU A 168 5.59 11.71 1.14
N TYR A 169 5.87 11.06 0.02
CA TYR A 169 5.08 9.95 -0.48
C TYR A 169 4.99 8.81 0.54
N LEU A 170 6.12 8.37 1.11
CA LEU A 170 6.15 7.28 2.09
C LEU A 170 5.46 7.65 3.40
N VAL A 171 5.64 8.87 3.90
CA VAL A 171 4.90 9.39 5.06
C VAL A 171 3.39 9.32 4.81
N HIS A 172 2.94 9.76 3.63
CA HIS A 172 1.54 9.64 3.25
C HIS A 172 1.09 8.17 3.21
N ARG A 173 1.87 7.25 2.65
CA ARG A 173 1.53 5.81 2.58
C ARG A 173 1.51 5.12 3.96
N CYS A 174 2.43 5.46 4.85
CA CYS A 174 2.50 4.90 6.21
C CYS A 174 1.33 5.37 7.09
N PHE A 175 1.05 6.67 7.08
CA PHE A 175 0.20 7.30 8.10
C PHE A 175 -1.14 7.80 7.56
N LEU A 176 -1.18 8.32 6.33
CA LEU A 176 -2.37 9.01 5.79
C LEU A 176 -3.23 8.14 4.88
N TRP A 177 -2.67 7.06 4.34
CA TRP A 177 -3.44 6.06 3.61
C TRP A 177 -4.51 5.47 4.54
N ARG A 178 -5.79 5.56 4.15
CA ARG A 178 -6.89 4.98 4.94
C ARG A 178 -6.81 3.46 4.91
N LEU A 179 -6.94 2.85 6.08
CA LEU A 179 -6.90 1.41 6.20
C LEU A 179 -8.29 0.82 6.05
N GLN A 180 -8.45 -0.05 5.06
CA GLN A 180 -9.69 -0.81 4.87
C GLN A 180 -10.06 -1.60 6.13
N ALA A 181 -11.36 -1.69 6.41
CA ALA A 181 -11.87 -2.51 7.50
C ALA A 181 -11.46 -3.99 7.30
N PRO A 182 -11.30 -4.78 8.37
CA PRO A 182 -11.21 -6.21 8.21
C PRO A 182 -12.48 -6.75 7.54
N LEU A 183 -12.40 -7.96 7.01
CA LEU A 183 -13.58 -8.70 6.57
C LEU A 183 -14.22 -9.33 7.80
N PHE A 184 -15.50 -9.06 8.01
CA PHE A 184 -16.30 -9.65 9.07
C PHE A 184 -17.11 -10.79 8.49
N ILE A 185 -17.10 -11.92 9.18
CA ILE A 185 -17.85 -13.12 8.86
C ILE A 185 -18.80 -13.33 10.03
N ASP A 186 -20.07 -13.03 9.82
CA ASP A 186 -21.16 -13.30 10.75
C ASP A 186 -21.67 -14.71 10.52
N ARG A 187 -21.52 -15.56 11.54
CA ARG A 187 -21.90 -16.97 11.46
C ARG A 187 -23.41 -17.15 11.47
N GLU A 188 -24.12 -16.45 12.35
CA GLU A 188 -25.57 -16.59 12.53
C GLU A 188 -26.31 -16.16 11.25
N LYS A 189 -25.85 -15.09 10.61
CA LYS A 189 -26.45 -14.57 9.36
C LYS A 189 -25.84 -15.17 8.09
N GLN A 190 -24.79 -15.99 8.23
CA GLN A 190 -23.96 -16.47 7.11
C GLN A 190 -23.56 -15.35 6.13
N LEU A 191 -23.13 -14.22 6.70
CA LEU A 191 -22.90 -12.98 5.97
C LEU A 191 -21.44 -12.55 6.05
N PHE A 192 -20.90 -12.18 4.90
CA PHE A 192 -19.58 -11.59 4.77
C PHE A 192 -19.76 -10.09 4.54
N PHE A 193 -19.08 -9.25 5.31
CA PHE A 193 -19.12 -7.81 5.07
C PHE A 193 -17.83 -7.08 5.45
N SER A 194 -17.58 -5.95 4.80
CA SER A 194 -16.47 -5.04 5.07
C SER A 194 -16.85 -3.63 4.61
N TRP A 195 -16.00 -2.64 4.87
CA TRP A 195 -16.20 -1.28 4.36
C TRP A 195 -14.88 -0.60 4.04
N TYR A 196 -14.95 0.30 3.06
CA TYR A 196 -13.82 1.14 2.65
C TYR A 196 -14.30 2.44 2.00
N LYS A 197 -13.76 3.57 2.46
CA LYS A 197 -14.05 4.92 1.96
C LYS A 197 -15.56 5.24 1.94
N GLY A 198 -16.29 4.81 2.95
CA GLY A 198 -17.74 5.06 3.06
C GLY A 198 -18.63 4.10 2.27
N LYS A 199 -18.07 3.15 1.52
CA LYS A 199 -18.84 2.10 0.82
C LYS A 199 -18.82 0.80 1.61
N VAL A 200 -19.96 0.14 1.71
CA VAL A 200 -20.12 -1.21 2.26
C VAL A 200 -19.87 -2.25 1.17
N TYR A 201 -19.21 -3.34 1.55
CA TYR A 201 -19.01 -4.52 0.72
C TYR A 201 -19.67 -5.69 1.43
N ALA A 202 -20.59 -6.40 0.76
CA ALA A 202 -21.31 -7.51 1.36
C ALA A 202 -21.56 -8.66 0.37
N ALA A 203 -21.74 -9.85 0.91
CA ALA A 203 -22.19 -11.05 0.20
C ALA A 203 -22.68 -12.10 1.20
N ARG A 204 -23.75 -12.84 0.89
CA ARG A 204 -24.10 -14.05 1.64
C ARG A 204 -23.13 -15.18 1.32
N TYR A 205 -22.99 -16.16 2.20
CA TYR A 205 -22.10 -17.31 1.99
C TYR A 205 -22.30 -18.00 0.63
N SER A 206 -23.56 -18.19 0.21
CA SER A 206 -23.92 -18.76 -1.10
C SER A 206 -23.43 -17.93 -2.30
N GLN A 207 -23.22 -16.62 -2.11
CA GLN A 207 -22.87 -15.65 -3.15
C GLN A 207 -21.38 -15.26 -3.14
N VAL A 208 -20.65 -15.61 -2.08
CA VAL A 208 -19.20 -15.34 -2.00
C VAL A 208 -18.49 -16.20 -3.03
N GLY A 209 -17.84 -15.53 -3.97
CA GLY A 209 -17.00 -16.20 -4.97
C GLY A 209 -15.52 -16.14 -4.59
N VAL A 210 -14.75 -17.14 -4.99
CA VAL A 210 -13.29 -17.12 -4.96
C VAL A 210 -12.81 -16.67 -6.34
N SER A 211 -12.11 -15.54 -6.38
CA SER A 211 -11.43 -15.08 -7.59
C SER A 211 -9.97 -15.52 -7.54
N TYR A 212 -9.50 -16.13 -8.62
CA TYR A 212 -8.12 -16.58 -8.81
C TYR A 212 -7.54 -15.89 -10.04
N LEU A 213 -6.41 -15.21 -9.88
CA LEU A 213 -5.63 -14.71 -10.99
C LEU A 213 -4.21 -15.26 -10.90
N ALA A 214 -3.86 -16.14 -11.84
CA ALA A 214 -2.47 -16.53 -12.05
C ALA A 214 -1.77 -15.54 -12.98
N GLY A 215 -0.63 -15.02 -12.54
CA GLY A 215 0.27 -14.28 -13.43
C GLY A 215 0.81 -15.16 -14.57
N PRO A 216 1.44 -14.55 -15.59
CA PRO A 216 1.90 -15.23 -16.81
C PRO A 216 2.85 -16.42 -16.59
N ALA A 217 3.44 -16.56 -15.40
CA ALA A 217 4.30 -17.68 -15.01
C ALA A 217 3.70 -18.60 -13.92
N LYS A 218 2.44 -18.42 -13.50
CA LYS A 218 1.79 -19.07 -12.33
C LYS A 218 2.48 -18.85 -10.97
N ILE A 219 3.53 -18.02 -10.93
CA ILE A 219 4.30 -17.69 -9.72
C ILE A 219 3.49 -16.77 -8.79
N VAL A 220 2.73 -15.84 -9.38
CA VAL A 220 1.86 -14.90 -8.65
C VAL A 220 0.43 -15.44 -8.71
N GLN A 221 -0.17 -15.69 -7.55
CA GLN A 221 -1.55 -16.13 -7.42
C GLN A 221 -2.29 -15.11 -6.56
N LEU A 222 -2.88 -14.11 -7.22
CA LEU A 222 -3.76 -13.18 -6.51
C LEU A 222 -5.09 -13.87 -6.25
N MET A 223 -5.51 -13.80 -5.00
CA MET A 223 -6.76 -14.39 -4.55
C MET A 223 -7.56 -13.33 -3.82
N GLY A 224 -8.86 -13.33 -4.05
CA GLY A 224 -9.76 -12.53 -3.26
C GLY A 224 -11.15 -13.10 -3.20
N LEU A 225 -11.80 -12.86 -2.07
CA LEU A 225 -13.22 -13.15 -1.90
C LEU A 225 -13.99 -12.08 -2.66
N ALA A 226 -14.81 -12.48 -3.62
CA ALA A 226 -15.66 -11.60 -4.38
C ALA A 226 -16.76 -11.06 -3.45
N MET A 227 -16.64 -9.78 -3.14
CA MET A 227 -17.62 -9.01 -2.40
C MET A 227 -18.31 -8.04 -3.35
N TYR A 228 -19.51 -7.57 -3.00
CA TYR A 228 -20.28 -6.67 -3.84
C TYR A 228 -20.58 -5.35 -3.13
N THR A 229 -20.62 -4.27 -3.90
CA THR A 229 -21.03 -2.93 -3.49
C THR A 229 -21.96 -2.38 -4.56
N LEU A 230 -22.77 -1.37 -4.21
CA LEU A 230 -23.44 -0.55 -5.22
C LEU A 230 -22.51 0.57 -5.67
N ASP A 231 -22.39 0.79 -6.98
CA ASP A 231 -21.69 1.95 -7.52
C ASP A 231 -22.62 3.17 -7.63
N GLY A 232 -22.09 4.32 -8.06
CA GLY A 232 -22.85 5.58 -8.14
C GLY A 232 -24.15 5.49 -8.95
N ASP A 233 -24.23 4.58 -9.92
CA ASP A 233 -25.40 4.35 -10.76
C ASP A 233 -26.36 3.27 -10.18
N ASN A 234 -26.20 2.88 -8.91
CA ASN A 234 -26.86 1.72 -8.28
C ASN A 234 -26.59 0.39 -8.99
N ALA A 235 -25.56 0.32 -9.83
CA ALA A 235 -25.11 -0.91 -10.45
C ALA A 235 -24.31 -1.75 -9.44
N LEU A 236 -24.56 -3.06 -9.43
CA LEU A 236 -23.82 -3.99 -8.58
C LEU A 236 -22.37 -4.13 -9.08
N ALA A 237 -21.43 -3.57 -8.33
CA ALA A 237 -20.00 -3.64 -8.63
C ALA A 237 -19.30 -4.68 -7.76
N ARG A 238 -18.52 -5.54 -8.40
CA ARG A 238 -17.75 -6.59 -7.73
C ARG A 238 -16.37 -6.10 -7.31
N ARG A 239 -15.98 -6.39 -6.07
CA ARG A 239 -14.64 -6.14 -5.55
C ARG A 239 -14.05 -7.36 -4.84
N ALA A 240 -12.86 -7.75 -5.26
CA ALA A 240 -12.13 -8.84 -4.62
C ALA A 240 -11.45 -8.34 -3.32
N PHE A 241 -11.81 -8.95 -2.20
CA PHE A 241 -11.15 -8.74 -0.91
C PHE A 241 -9.91 -9.63 -0.80
N GLN A 242 -8.73 -9.01 -0.77
CA GLN A 242 -7.46 -9.72 -0.66
C GLN A 242 -7.10 -9.99 0.80
N MET A 243 -7.07 -11.27 1.15
CA MET A 243 -6.68 -11.75 2.48
C MET A 243 -5.17 -11.82 2.65
N CYS A 244 -4.75 -11.73 3.90
CA CYS A 244 -3.35 -11.77 4.30
C CYS A 244 -2.87 -13.21 4.57
N LEU A 245 -2.60 -14.01 3.53
CA LEU A 245 -2.22 -15.43 3.66
C LEU A 245 -0.76 -15.66 4.08
N SER A 246 0.13 -14.78 3.65
CA SER A 246 1.57 -14.85 3.91
C SER A 246 2.21 -13.46 3.83
N TYR A 247 3.49 -13.37 4.23
CA TYR A 247 4.28 -12.17 3.98
C TYR A 247 4.50 -11.92 2.48
N GLY A 248 4.64 -12.97 1.68
CA GLY A 248 4.75 -12.90 0.22
C GLY A 248 3.46 -12.47 -0.48
N SER A 249 2.32 -12.53 0.20
CA SER A 249 1.03 -12.12 -0.37
C SER A 249 1.05 -10.66 -0.84
N ILE A 250 1.85 -9.79 -0.22
CA ILE A 250 2.00 -8.37 -0.62
C ILE A 250 2.43 -8.26 -2.08
N TRP A 251 3.23 -9.21 -2.55
CA TRP A 251 3.74 -9.33 -3.92
C TRP A 251 2.92 -10.32 -4.76
N GLY A 252 1.78 -10.78 -4.24
CA GLY A 252 0.92 -11.78 -4.85
C GLY A 252 1.48 -13.21 -4.85
N PHE A 253 2.56 -13.48 -4.10
CA PHE A 253 3.07 -14.84 -3.91
C PHE A 253 2.23 -15.56 -2.85
N ASN A 254 1.28 -16.38 -3.32
CA ASN A 254 0.48 -17.26 -2.48
C ASN A 254 0.65 -18.70 -2.95
N THR A 255 0.73 -19.63 -2.01
CA THR A 255 0.69 -21.06 -2.32
C THR A 255 -0.74 -21.56 -2.24
N LYS A 256 -1.10 -22.50 -3.11
CA LYS A 256 -2.40 -23.16 -3.08
C LYS A 256 -2.72 -23.75 -1.70
N PHE A 257 -1.73 -24.37 -1.04
CA PHE A 257 -1.88 -24.90 0.31
C PHE A 257 -2.39 -23.86 1.33
N ARG A 258 -1.82 -22.65 1.36
CA ARG A 258 -2.27 -21.60 2.30
C ARG A 258 -3.64 -21.03 1.94
N GLN A 259 -4.01 -21.10 0.66
CA GLN A 259 -5.33 -20.70 0.19
C GLN A 259 -6.37 -21.71 0.65
N ASP A 260 -6.13 -22.99 0.39
CA ASP A 260 -7.01 -24.08 0.78
C ASP A 260 -7.16 -24.12 2.32
N GLU A 261 -6.08 -23.90 3.07
CA GLU A 261 -6.14 -23.77 4.54
C GLU A 261 -7.04 -22.61 4.97
N ALA A 262 -6.93 -21.43 4.33
CA ALA A 262 -7.74 -20.27 4.68
C ALA A 262 -9.22 -20.44 4.32
N HIS A 263 -9.53 -20.99 3.15
CA HIS A 263 -10.91 -21.29 2.77
C HIS A 263 -11.50 -22.40 3.65
N THR A 264 -10.72 -23.43 3.96
CA THR A 264 -11.14 -24.50 4.89
C THR A 264 -11.44 -23.92 6.27
N PHE A 265 -10.58 -23.04 6.77
CA PHE A 265 -10.80 -22.34 8.03
C PHE A 265 -12.11 -21.55 8.03
N ILE A 266 -12.38 -20.78 6.96
CA ILE A 266 -13.61 -19.99 6.82
C ILE A 266 -14.84 -20.90 6.79
N VAL A 267 -14.84 -21.93 5.95
CA VAL A 267 -15.99 -22.82 5.76
C VAL A 267 -16.29 -23.64 7.02
N LYS A 268 -15.26 -24.22 7.66
CA LYS A 268 -15.43 -24.96 8.92
C LYS A 268 -15.91 -24.05 10.04
N TYR A 269 -15.36 -22.85 10.16
CA TYR A 269 -15.85 -21.87 11.14
C TYR A 269 -17.34 -21.56 10.94
N LEU A 270 -17.74 -21.28 9.69
CA LEU A 270 -19.09 -20.87 9.37
C LEU A 270 -20.11 -21.99 9.65
N LEU A 271 -19.81 -23.22 9.23
CA LEU A 271 -20.76 -24.35 9.31
C LEU A 271 -20.67 -25.09 10.65
N GLN A 272 -19.46 -25.40 11.10
CA GLN A 272 -19.22 -26.23 12.29
C GLN A 272 -18.95 -25.40 13.56
N GLY A 273 -18.75 -24.08 13.42
CA GLY A 273 -18.52 -23.17 14.54
C GLY A 273 -17.04 -23.01 14.93
N LYS A 274 -16.81 -22.17 15.94
CA LYS A 274 -15.46 -21.89 16.47
C LYS A 274 -14.71 -23.15 16.88
N ASP A 275 -15.40 -24.08 17.55
CA ASP A 275 -14.77 -25.27 18.12
C ASP A 275 -14.13 -26.20 17.09
N ALA A 276 -14.54 -26.12 15.83
CA ALA A 276 -13.95 -26.87 14.73
C ALA A 276 -12.60 -26.30 14.25
N VAL A 277 -12.29 -25.04 14.57
CA VAL A 277 -11.12 -24.33 14.02
C VAL A 277 -10.19 -23.74 15.08
N ALA A 278 -10.71 -23.42 16.27
CA ALA A 278 -9.99 -22.69 17.31
C ALA A 278 -10.33 -23.22 18.71
N ALA A 279 -9.31 -23.36 19.56
CA ALA A 279 -9.47 -23.80 20.95
C ALA A 279 -10.01 -22.74 21.90
N THR A 280 -9.84 -21.47 21.56
CA THR A 280 -10.12 -20.34 22.43
C THR A 280 -10.54 -19.15 21.59
N ASP A 281 -11.28 -18.23 22.20
CA ASP A 281 -11.51 -16.92 21.61
C ASP A 281 -10.18 -16.20 21.44
N TYR A 282 -10.04 -15.49 20.32
CA TYR A 282 -8.82 -14.77 20.02
C TYR A 282 -9.14 -13.39 19.47
N LYS A 283 -8.42 -12.39 19.94
CA LYS A 283 -8.48 -11.03 19.42
C LYS A 283 -7.08 -10.44 19.40
N ARG A 284 -6.60 -10.10 18.21
CA ARG A 284 -5.30 -9.47 18.06
C ARG A 284 -5.33 -8.04 18.59
N PHE A 285 -4.22 -7.61 19.19
CA PHE A 285 -4.06 -6.23 19.64
C PHE A 285 -4.35 -5.22 18.52
N PRO A 286 -5.11 -4.16 18.81
CA PRO A 286 -5.50 -3.18 17.81
C PRO A 286 -4.26 -2.40 17.36
N ALA A 287 -3.75 -2.70 16.16
CA ALA A 287 -2.59 -2.00 15.61
C ALA A 287 -2.84 -0.48 15.52
N LEU A 288 -1.97 0.31 16.14
CA LEU A 288 -2.05 1.77 16.24
C LEU A 288 -1.84 2.43 14.86
N PHE A 289 -2.90 2.47 14.07
CA PHE A 289 -2.92 3.13 12.77
C PHE A 289 -3.74 4.41 12.86
N LEU A 290 -3.13 5.54 12.48
CA LEU A 290 -3.71 6.89 12.58
C LEU A 290 -5.01 7.07 11.79
N ARG A 291 -5.18 6.38 10.66
CA ARG A 291 -6.39 6.47 9.81
C ARG A 291 -6.99 5.11 9.51
N ARG A 292 -7.85 4.64 10.43
CA ARG A 292 -8.79 3.55 10.16
C ARG A 292 -10.03 4.10 9.49
N ASP A 293 -10.60 3.35 8.56
CA ASP A 293 -11.86 3.74 7.96
C ASP A 293 -12.99 3.58 8.97
N LYS A 294 -13.78 4.64 9.16
CA LYS A 294 -14.94 4.62 10.05
C LYS A 294 -16.04 3.80 9.40
N LYS A 295 -16.81 3.06 10.20
CA LYS A 295 -18.03 2.40 9.73
C LYS A 295 -18.94 3.49 9.12
N PRO A 296 -19.47 3.31 7.89
CA PRO A 296 -20.42 4.23 7.30
C PRO A 296 -21.63 4.45 8.21
N ALA A 297 -22.22 5.65 8.18
CA ALA A 297 -23.38 5.97 9.02
C ALA A 297 -24.66 5.28 8.51
N ASP A 298 -24.77 5.18 7.20
CA ASP A 298 -25.79 4.51 6.39
C ASP A 298 -25.47 3.02 6.14
N PHE A 299 -24.70 2.39 7.03
CA PHE A 299 -24.20 1.03 6.82
C PHE A 299 -25.32 0.01 6.63
N ASP A 300 -26.35 0.04 7.48
CA ASP A 300 -27.41 -0.97 7.47
C ASP A 300 -28.27 -0.83 6.20
N GLU A 301 -28.57 0.40 5.79
CA GLU A 301 -29.27 0.72 4.54
C GLU A 301 -28.48 0.26 3.31
N GLN A 302 -27.18 0.58 3.22
CA GLN A 302 -26.33 0.11 2.12
C GLN A 302 -26.28 -1.42 2.07
N LEU A 303 -26.18 -2.08 3.23
CA LEU A 303 -26.13 -3.53 3.33
C LEU A 303 -27.42 -4.16 2.79
N GLU A 304 -28.59 -3.68 3.22
CA GLU A 304 -29.88 -4.19 2.75
C GLU A 304 -30.05 -4.02 1.24
N HIS A 305 -29.69 -2.86 0.69
CA HIS A 305 -29.76 -2.62 -0.75
C HIS A 305 -28.83 -3.52 -1.56
N ILE A 306 -27.61 -3.76 -1.08
CA ILE A 306 -26.66 -4.68 -1.74
C ILE A 306 -27.24 -6.10 -1.75
N LEU A 307 -27.77 -6.56 -0.62
CA LEU A 307 -28.34 -7.90 -0.50
C LEU A 307 -29.58 -8.07 -1.38
N ALA A 308 -30.49 -7.09 -1.41
CA ALA A 308 -31.67 -7.12 -2.28
C ALA A 308 -31.29 -7.15 -3.77
N ALA A 309 -30.27 -6.38 -4.17
CA ALA A 309 -29.78 -6.39 -5.55
C ALA A 309 -29.12 -7.72 -5.93
N LEU A 310 -28.43 -8.37 -4.99
CA LEU A 310 -27.87 -9.71 -5.17
C LEU A 310 -28.96 -10.76 -5.30
N ASP A 311 -29.95 -10.73 -4.41
CA ASP A 311 -31.06 -11.69 -4.40
C ASP A 311 -31.87 -11.60 -5.72
N LYS A 312 -32.08 -10.38 -6.24
CA LYS A 312 -32.68 -10.16 -7.58
C LYS A 312 -31.83 -10.73 -8.73
N ARG A 313 -30.51 -10.53 -8.67
CA ARG A 313 -29.61 -11.08 -9.70
C ARG A 313 -29.65 -12.59 -9.72
N ASP A 314 -29.71 -13.24 -8.56
CA ASP A 314 -29.76 -14.68 -8.46
C ASP A 314 -31.09 -15.24 -8.98
N SER A 315 -32.23 -14.57 -8.71
CA SER A 315 -33.52 -14.95 -9.31
C SER A 315 -33.50 -14.85 -10.83
N ASP A 316 -32.97 -13.76 -11.39
CA ASP A 316 -32.89 -13.55 -12.84
C ASP A 316 -32.01 -14.63 -13.52
N ASN A 317 -30.91 -15.03 -12.86
CA ASN A 317 -30.04 -16.10 -13.36
C ASN A 317 -30.73 -17.48 -13.33
N GLN A 318 -31.59 -17.71 -12.33
CA GLN A 318 -32.30 -18.97 -12.18
C GLN A 318 -33.43 -19.09 -13.21
N GLU A 319 -34.22 -18.04 -13.44
CA GLU A 319 -35.23 -18.00 -14.50
C GLU A 319 -34.64 -18.23 -15.90
N ASN A 320 -33.47 -17.65 -16.18
CA ASN A 320 -32.78 -17.85 -17.44
C ASN A 320 -32.30 -19.30 -17.64
N LYS A 321 -31.84 -19.98 -16.58
CA LYS A 321 -31.47 -21.40 -16.64
C LYS A 321 -32.69 -22.29 -16.90
N ASP A 322 -33.79 -22.04 -16.22
CA ASP A 322 -35.03 -22.81 -16.34
C ASP A 322 -35.67 -22.65 -17.73
N ASN A 323 -35.62 -21.44 -18.29
CA ASN A 323 -36.11 -21.18 -19.65
C ASN A 323 -35.24 -21.87 -20.71
N CYS A 324 -33.92 -21.90 -20.54
CA CYS A 324 -33.01 -22.56 -21.48
C CYS A 324 -33.16 -24.09 -21.47
N GLN A 325 -33.48 -24.68 -20.32
CA GLN A 325 -33.75 -26.12 -20.16
C GLN A 325 -35.11 -26.54 -20.74
N LYS A 326 -36.13 -25.65 -20.76
CA LYS A 326 -37.43 -25.93 -21.38
C LYS A 326 -37.44 -25.82 -22.91
N SER A 327 -36.41 -25.21 -23.50
CA SER A 327 -36.25 -25.03 -24.95
C SER A 327 -35.31 -26.06 -25.61
N SER A 328 -34.76 -27.01 -24.85
CA SER A 328 -34.00 -28.17 -25.34
C SER A 328 -34.84 -29.44 -25.19
#